data_AF-A0A5Q4SB33-F1
#
_entry.id   AF-A0A5Q4SB33-F1
#
_cell.length_a   1.000
_cell.length_b   1.000
_cell.length_c   1.000
_cell.angle_alpha   90.00
_cell.angle_beta   90.00
_cell.angle_gamma   90.00
#
_symmetry.space_group_name_H-M   'P 1'
#
loop_
_entity.id
_entity.type
_entity.pdbx_description
1 polymer ?
#
loop_
_entity_poly.entity_id
_entity_poly.type
_entity_poly.pdbx_seq_one_letter_code
_entity_poly.pdbx_strand_id
1 'polypeptide(L)'
;MHTPWVRGREEDAGWIEFPSKGLNVFHGAAAERLWGTVSASEADLNDLFTRRAKTEHLTVETGLTVDGVLETQDGPPRLVVHGRLDAEGDLKADRNAVVGGALTVAGQVDAGGELHATSNAVVDGDLIVNGKLELDALLVAREATVGGDLTVNGRADVLGGLRSAGETVIGDDLTVDGGLGVRGESAFSGKVNANAHLSVRNGSDWILHTDDDLISVNGGLRVQEESLFLGKVNANGRLSVRNGTDWLVHVNDDQVAIQGSLRVHGAFHSDS
;
A
#
# COMPACT_ATOMS: atom_id res chain seq x y z
N MET A 1 71.21 62.19 25.45
CA MET A 1 71.31 60.98 26.30
C MET A 1 70.11 60.11 26.01
N HIS A 2 70.31 58.84 25.68
CA HIS A 2 69.21 57.87 25.59
C HIS A 2 69.21 57.03 26.86
N THR A 3 68.07 56.90 27.53
CA THR A 3 67.91 56.05 28.72
C THR A 3 67.58 54.62 28.27
N PRO A 4 68.52 53.66 28.38
CA PRO A 4 68.29 52.29 27.93
C PRO A 4 67.28 51.52 28.81
N TRP A 5 67.06 52.00 30.04
CA TRP A 5 66.10 51.43 30.99
C TRP A 5 65.67 52.46 32.05
N VAL A 6 64.57 52.17 32.75
CA VAL A 6 64.08 52.91 33.94
C VAL A 6 63.68 51.90 35.02
N ARG A 7 64.12 52.10 36.27
CA ARG A 7 63.84 51.21 37.43
C ARG A 7 63.47 52.01 38.67
N GLY A 8 62.68 51.40 39.56
CA GLY A 8 62.51 51.88 40.93
C GLY A 8 63.82 51.89 41.73
N ARG A 9 63.81 52.49 42.93
CA ARG A 9 65.01 52.66 43.75
C ARG A 9 65.42 51.43 44.55
N GLU A 10 64.50 50.47 44.71
CA GLU A 10 64.72 49.25 45.49
C GLU A 10 65.28 48.12 44.62
N GLU A 11 66.02 47.19 45.24
CA GLU A 11 66.73 46.13 44.52
C GLU A 11 65.79 45.07 43.92
N ASP A 12 64.54 45.01 44.35
CA ASP A 12 63.47 44.14 43.86
C ASP A 12 62.44 44.88 42.98
N ALA A 13 62.59 46.20 42.82
CA ALA A 13 61.67 47.01 42.04
C ALA A 13 61.66 46.61 40.57
N GLY A 14 60.47 46.65 39.98
CA GLY A 14 60.26 46.46 38.56
C GLY A 14 61.02 47.47 37.71
N TRP A 15 61.39 47.06 36.50
CA TRP A 15 62.08 47.90 35.54
C TRP A 15 61.58 47.69 34.12
N ILE A 16 61.84 48.70 33.29
CA ILE A 16 61.52 48.73 31.87
C ILE A 16 62.83 48.86 31.09
N GLU A 17 63.01 48.06 30.05
CA GLU A 17 64.11 48.19 29.08
C GLU A 17 63.58 48.57 27.69
N PHE A 18 64.38 49.32 26.93
CA PHE A 18 64.04 49.80 25.57
C PHE A 18 64.98 49.21 24.51
N PRO A 19 64.95 47.88 24.25
CA PRO A 19 65.69 47.30 23.13
C PRO A 19 65.22 47.85 21.77
N SER A 20 66.00 47.62 20.71
CA SER A 20 65.63 48.03 19.35
C SER A 20 64.31 47.43 18.84
N LYS A 21 63.82 46.36 19.48
CA LYS A 21 62.57 45.67 19.13
C LYS A 21 61.35 46.14 19.94
N GLY A 22 61.50 47.00 20.96
CA GLY A 22 60.36 47.50 21.73
C GLY A 22 60.64 47.68 23.21
N LEU A 23 59.75 47.15 24.05
CA LEU A 23 59.72 47.34 25.49
C LEU A 23 59.74 45.98 26.20
N ASN A 24 60.62 45.81 27.19
CA ASN A 24 60.53 44.69 28.11
C ASN A 24 60.15 45.20 29.50
N VAL A 25 59.20 44.54 30.17
CA VAL A 25 58.81 44.84 31.57
C VAL A 25 59.23 43.65 32.44
N PHE A 26 60.02 43.92 33.47
CA PHE A 26 60.52 42.90 34.38
C PHE A 26 60.32 43.28 35.85
N HIS A 27 60.46 42.30 36.75
CA HIS A 27 60.48 42.48 38.20
C HIS A 27 61.51 41.56 38.89
N GLY A 28 61.78 41.80 40.17
CA GLY A 28 62.74 41.02 40.97
C GLY A 28 64.19 41.49 40.83
N ALA A 29 65.13 40.65 41.27
CA ALA A 29 66.56 40.94 41.16
C ALA A 29 66.99 40.98 39.69
N ALA A 30 67.84 41.94 39.33
CA ALA A 30 68.24 42.18 37.93
C ALA A 30 68.86 40.95 37.22
N ALA A 31 69.42 40.01 38.00
CA ALA A 31 69.96 38.75 37.51
C ALA A 31 68.90 37.74 37.05
N GLU A 32 67.66 37.80 37.54
CA GLU A 32 66.62 36.77 37.32
C GLU A 32 65.71 37.08 36.12
N ARG A 33 65.52 38.36 35.77
CA ARG A 33 64.75 38.82 34.59
C ARG A 33 63.35 38.20 34.47
N LEU A 34 62.60 38.16 35.57
CA LEU A 34 61.23 37.66 35.59
C LEU A 34 60.27 38.63 34.90
N TRP A 35 59.35 38.13 34.06
CA TRP A 35 58.38 38.97 33.34
C TRP A 35 57.44 39.70 34.30
N GLY A 36 57.38 41.03 34.17
CA GLY A 36 56.52 41.87 34.98
C GLY A 36 55.05 41.85 34.53
N THR A 37 54.18 42.36 35.40
CA THR A 37 52.77 42.60 35.09
C THR A 37 52.57 44.05 34.69
N VAL A 38 51.81 44.28 33.62
CA VAL A 38 51.29 45.61 33.28
C VAL A 38 49.84 45.67 33.74
N SER A 39 49.51 46.64 34.60
CA SER A 39 48.14 46.93 35.01
C SER A 39 47.73 48.26 34.39
N ALA A 40 46.64 48.25 33.63
CA ALA A 40 46.06 49.43 33.01
C ALA A 40 44.53 49.28 32.99
N SER A 41 43.80 50.39 32.95
CA SER A 41 42.35 50.36 32.71
C SER A 41 42.02 49.98 31.26
N GLU A 42 42.90 50.34 30.33
CA GLU A 42 42.72 50.15 28.89
C GLU A 42 44.09 49.97 28.22
N ALA A 43 44.14 49.11 27.21
CA ALA A 43 45.28 48.95 26.32
C ALA A 43 44.78 49.06 24.88
N ASP A 44 45.03 50.21 24.24
CA ASP A 44 44.71 50.45 22.84
C ASP A 44 45.87 49.91 21.97
N LEU A 45 45.61 48.81 21.27
CA LEU A 45 46.58 48.10 20.44
C LEU A 45 45.99 47.89 19.04
N ASN A 46 46.80 48.11 18.00
CA ASN A 46 46.40 47.74 16.64
C ASN A 46 46.23 46.21 16.51
N ASP A 47 47.15 45.44 17.10
CA ASP A 47 47.19 43.98 17.05
C ASP A 47 47.70 43.39 18.38
N LEU A 48 47.20 42.20 18.73
CA LEU A 48 47.69 41.41 19.86
C LEU A 48 48.36 40.12 19.37
N PHE A 49 49.69 40.11 19.33
CA PHE A 49 50.48 38.92 19.01
C PHE A 49 50.96 38.22 20.29
N THR A 50 50.23 37.20 20.74
CA THR A 50 50.60 36.39 21.91
C THR A 50 50.46 34.89 21.61
N ARG A 51 51.21 34.07 22.35
CA ARG A 51 51.01 32.60 22.33
C ARG A 51 49.77 32.18 23.12
N ARG A 52 49.39 32.97 24.12
CA ARG A 52 48.25 32.69 25.00
C ARG A 52 47.70 34.01 25.53
N ALA A 53 46.41 34.24 25.29
CA ALA A 53 45.63 35.22 26.01
C ALA A 53 44.74 34.47 27.00
N LYS A 54 44.72 34.90 28.26
CA LYS A 54 43.75 34.43 29.25
C LYS A 54 42.97 35.64 29.70
N THR A 55 41.66 35.62 29.48
CA THR A 55 40.75 36.68 29.91
C THR A 55 39.54 36.06 30.58
N GLU A 56 38.90 36.81 31.46
CA GLU A 56 37.58 36.45 31.99
C GLU A 56 36.49 36.69 30.95
N HIS A 57 36.64 37.75 30.14
CA HIS A 57 35.71 38.13 29.09
C HIS A 57 36.46 38.61 27.85
N LEU A 58 36.13 38.04 26.69
CA LEU A 58 36.59 38.54 25.39
C LEU A 58 35.39 39.06 24.62
N THR A 59 35.44 40.32 24.19
CA THR A 59 34.46 40.89 23.25
C THR A 59 35.20 41.23 21.97
N VAL A 60 34.67 40.77 20.83
CA VAL A 60 35.19 41.08 19.49
C VAL A 60 34.07 41.75 18.71
N GLU A 61 34.24 43.01 18.34
CA GLU A 61 33.15 43.80 17.74
C GLU A 61 32.98 43.60 16.24
N THR A 62 34.04 43.20 15.54
CA THR A 62 34.05 43.08 14.08
C THR A 62 33.94 41.63 13.63
N GLY A 63 35.02 40.86 13.76
CA GLY A 63 35.08 39.48 13.33
C GLY A 63 36.18 38.71 14.03
N LEU A 64 35.92 37.43 14.26
CA LEU A 64 36.88 36.48 14.78
C LEU A 64 37.21 35.47 13.69
N THR A 65 38.47 35.38 13.31
CA THR A 65 38.99 34.29 12.47
C THR A 65 39.76 33.32 13.36
N VAL A 66 39.42 32.04 13.30
CA VAL A 66 40.15 30.98 14.00
C VAL A 66 40.76 30.06 12.95
N ASP A 67 42.09 30.00 12.92
CA ASP A 67 42.81 29.00 12.13
C ASP A 67 43.03 27.76 13.02
N GLY A 68 42.24 26.71 12.78
CA GLY A 68 42.22 25.49 13.59
C GLY A 68 40.89 25.27 14.31
N VAL A 69 40.94 25.08 15.62
CA VAL A 69 39.80 24.62 16.42
C VAL A 69 39.31 25.72 17.36
N LEU A 70 37.98 25.95 17.35
CA LEU A 70 37.29 26.69 18.39
C LEU A 70 36.63 25.70 19.36
N GLU A 71 37.21 25.53 20.54
CA GLU A 71 36.63 24.75 21.64
C GLU A 71 35.94 25.68 22.65
N THR A 72 34.76 25.27 23.12
CA THR A 72 34.11 25.92 24.27
C THR A 72 34.44 25.11 25.53
N GLN A 73 34.68 25.78 26.66
CA GLN A 73 35.28 25.16 27.85
C GLN A 73 34.38 24.12 28.54
N ASP A 74 34.98 23.35 29.46
CA ASP A 74 34.32 22.34 30.28
C ASP A 74 33.08 22.89 31.01
N GLY A 75 31.96 22.19 30.79
CA GLY A 75 30.60 22.59 31.15
C GLY A 75 29.64 22.02 30.10
N PRO A 76 28.36 22.41 30.03
CA PRO A 76 27.58 22.21 28.81
C PRO A 76 28.17 23.14 27.74
N PRO A 77 29.06 22.64 26.86
CA PRO A 77 29.73 23.49 25.89
C PRO A 77 28.65 24.02 24.95
N ARG A 78 28.57 25.34 24.81
CA ARG A 78 27.55 25.99 23.97
C ARG A 78 28.21 27.02 23.08
N LEU A 79 27.95 26.90 21.78
CA LEU A 79 28.12 27.96 20.82
C LEU A 79 26.73 28.53 20.54
N VAL A 80 26.51 29.81 20.85
CA VAL A 80 25.25 30.49 20.54
C VAL A 80 25.51 31.48 19.42
N VAL A 81 24.85 31.27 18.28
CA VAL A 81 24.89 32.19 17.14
C VAL A 81 23.53 32.86 17.07
N HIS A 82 23.47 34.17 17.33
CA HIS A 82 22.21 34.94 17.29
C HIS A 82 21.72 35.24 15.87
N GLY A 83 22.54 34.94 14.86
CA GLY A 83 22.22 35.12 13.44
C GLY A 83 22.31 33.82 12.65
N ARG A 84 22.80 33.93 11.41
CA ARG A 84 23.02 32.78 10.52
C ARG A 84 24.33 32.07 10.88
N LEU A 85 24.27 30.75 11.04
CA LEU A 85 25.43 29.88 10.95
C LEU A 85 25.55 29.41 9.49
N ASP A 86 26.66 29.74 8.84
CA ASP A 86 27.02 29.22 7.52
C ASP A 86 28.17 28.24 7.71
N ALA A 87 27.92 26.96 7.43
CA ALA A 87 28.88 25.88 7.61
C ALA A 87 29.09 25.21 6.25
N GLU A 88 30.26 25.40 5.66
CA GLU A 88 30.59 24.86 4.33
C GLU A 88 30.88 23.35 4.35
N GLY A 89 31.15 22.78 5.54
CA GLY A 89 31.40 21.36 5.74
C GLY A 89 30.29 20.64 6.50
N ASP A 90 30.64 19.48 7.05
CA ASP A 90 29.70 18.66 7.82
C ASP A 90 29.32 19.32 9.15
N LEU A 91 28.01 19.44 9.39
CA LEU A 91 27.47 19.76 10.71
C LEU A 91 27.09 18.46 11.43
N LYS A 92 27.93 18.02 12.36
CA LYS A 92 27.67 16.84 13.19
C LYS A 92 27.04 17.21 14.53
N ALA A 93 25.83 16.72 14.77
CA ALA A 93 25.21 16.74 16.10
C ALA A 93 25.32 15.34 16.72
N ASP A 94 25.92 15.24 17.91
CA ASP A 94 26.14 13.94 18.57
C ASP A 94 24.86 13.29 19.13
N ARG A 95 23.88 14.13 19.49
CA ARG A 95 22.60 13.68 20.04
C ARG A 95 21.44 14.09 19.14
N ASN A 96 21.00 15.34 19.25
CA ASN A 96 19.82 15.85 18.56
C ASN A 96 20.18 17.09 17.76
N ALA A 97 19.65 17.18 16.54
CA ALA A 97 19.53 18.42 15.79
C ALA A 97 18.04 18.80 15.75
N VAL A 98 17.70 20.00 16.23
CA VAL A 98 16.34 20.52 16.17
C VAL A 98 16.34 21.70 15.21
N VAL A 99 15.61 21.58 14.11
CA VAL A 99 15.40 22.66 13.15
C VAL A 99 14.01 23.23 13.40
N GLY A 100 13.94 24.45 13.95
CA GLY A 100 12.66 25.09 14.26
C GLY A 100 11.89 25.60 13.03
N GLY A 101 12.55 25.64 11.86
CA GLY A 101 11.96 26.03 10.58
C GLY A 101 11.97 24.88 9.57
N ALA A 102 11.93 25.21 8.29
CA ALA A 102 12.04 24.23 7.22
C ALA A 102 13.46 23.65 7.16
N LEU A 103 13.55 22.32 7.04
CA LEU A 103 14.78 21.61 6.70
C LEU A 103 14.68 21.16 5.23
N THR A 104 15.64 21.58 4.42
CA THR A 104 15.83 21.04 3.06
C THR A 104 17.08 20.19 3.08
N VAL A 105 16.95 18.92 2.70
CA VAL A 105 18.08 18.01 2.48
C VAL A 105 18.17 17.77 1.00
N ALA A 106 19.23 18.27 0.35
CA ALA A 106 19.43 18.10 -1.09
C ALA A 106 19.89 16.68 -1.45
N GLY A 107 20.46 15.96 -0.48
CA GLY A 107 20.92 14.58 -0.62
C GLY A 107 19.95 13.56 -0.04
N GLN A 108 20.48 12.36 0.20
CA GLN A 108 19.74 11.28 0.83
C GLN A 108 19.48 11.57 2.32
N VAL A 109 18.30 11.19 2.79
CA VAL A 109 18.00 11.06 4.22
C VAL A 109 18.09 9.58 4.58
N ASP A 110 19.04 9.22 5.43
CA ASP A 110 19.13 7.89 6.04
C ASP A 110 18.68 7.98 7.51
N ALA A 111 17.49 7.48 7.79
CA ALA A 111 16.95 7.40 9.14
C ALA A 111 17.12 5.97 9.65
N GLY A 112 18.14 5.73 10.50
CA GLY A 112 18.37 4.43 11.14
C GLY A 112 17.29 4.01 12.15
N GLY A 113 16.23 4.81 12.31
CA GLY A 113 15.09 4.56 13.18
C GLY A 113 13.79 4.96 12.48
N GLU A 114 12.86 5.56 13.23
CA GLU A 114 11.58 5.99 12.67
C GLU A 114 11.71 7.33 11.91
N LEU A 115 11.06 7.40 10.75
CA LEU A 115 10.81 8.65 10.03
C LEU A 115 9.32 8.97 10.13
N HIS A 116 8.97 10.00 10.89
CA HIS A 116 7.59 10.41 11.10
C HIS A 116 7.33 11.75 10.41
N ALA A 117 6.45 11.75 9.41
CA ALA A 117 5.94 12.96 8.78
C ALA A 117 4.56 13.31 9.37
N THR A 118 4.41 14.50 9.94
CA THR A 118 3.17 14.95 10.59
C THR A 118 2.10 15.46 9.62
N SER A 119 2.45 15.58 8.34
CA SER A 119 1.55 15.99 7.26
C SER A 119 1.71 15.01 6.11
N ASN A 120 2.06 15.47 4.92
CA ASN A 120 2.22 14.59 3.77
C ASN A 120 3.69 14.16 3.63
N ALA A 121 3.90 12.89 3.33
CA ALA A 121 5.15 12.40 2.75
C ALA A 121 4.91 12.15 1.26
N VAL A 122 5.73 12.78 0.42
CA VAL A 122 5.71 12.56 -1.04
C VAL A 122 6.97 11.77 -1.39
N VAL A 123 6.80 10.69 -2.15
CA VAL A 123 7.89 9.87 -2.69
C VAL A 123 7.72 9.91 -4.20
N ASP A 124 8.61 10.63 -4.89
CA ASP A 124 8.54 10.78 -6.35
C ASP A 124 8.97 9.51 -7.11
N GLY A 125 9.74 8.64 -6.43
CA GLY A 125 10.20 7.35 -6.95
C GLY A 125 9.45 6.16 -6.34
N ASP A 126 10.14 5.02 -6.29
CA ASP A 126 9.58 3.80 -5.72
C ASP A 126 9.53 3.86 -4.20
N LEU A 127 8.41 3.43 -3.62
CA LEU A 127 8.29 3.16 -2.19
C LEU A 127 8.37 1.65 -1.98
N ILE A 128 9.43 1.20 -1.30
CA ILE A 128 9.59 -0.19 -0.88
C ILE A 128 9.28 -0.28 0.61
N VAL A 129 8.27 -1.07 0.97
CA VAL A 129 7.90 -1.37 2.35
C VAL A 129 8.20 -2.85 2.62
N ASN A 130 9.24 -3.13 3.39
CA ASN A 130 9.61 -4.51 3.75
C ASN A 130 8.75 -5.11 4.88
N GLY A 131 7.90 -4.29 5.51
CA GLY A 131 7.00 -4.67 6.59
C GLY A 131 5.53 -4.53 6.22
N LYS A 132 4.68 -4.37 7.24
CA LYS A 132 3.25 -4.11 7.06
C LYS A 132 3.03 -2.69 6.55
N LEU A 133 2.17 -2.55 5.54
CA LEU A 133 1.63 -1.27 5.10
C LEU A 133 0.17 -1.17 5.56
N GLU A 134 -0.14 -0.19 6.41
CA GLU A 134 -1.50 0.13 6.83
C GLU A 134 -1.91 1.46 6.20
N LEU A 135 -3.08 1.49 5.57
CA LEU A 135 -3.64 2.64 4.88
C LEU A 135 -5.13 2.71 5.14
N ASP A 136 -5.66 3.90 5.40
CA ASP A 136 -7.11 4.13 5.47
C ASP A 136 -7.77 3.98 4.09
N ALA A 137 -7.06 4.40 3.04
CA ALA A 137 -7.49 4.29 1.66
C ALA A 137 -6.29 4.06 0.74
N LEU A 138 -6.50 3.25 -0.31
CA LEU A 138 -5.53 2.99 -1.35
C LEU A 138 -6.16 3.25 -2.72
N LEU A 139 -5.57 4.17 -3.48
CA LEU A 139 -5.88 4.37 -4.89
C LEU A 139 -4.69 3.93 -5.72
N VAL A 140 -4.90 2.97 -6.61
CA VAL A 140 -3.88 2.53 -7.56
C VAL A 140 -4.28 2.96 -8.96
N ALA A 141 -3.51 3.87 -9.54
CA ALA A 141 -3.88 4.52 -10.80
C ALA A 141 -3.71 3.63 -12.04
N ARG A 142 -2.92 2.54 -11.94
CA ARG A 142 -2.59 1.68 -13.08
C ARG A 142 -2.86 0.22 -12.80
N GLU A 143 -2.00 -0.42 -12.03
CA GLU A 143 -2.04 -1.86 -11.81
C GLU A 143 -1.63 -2.18 -10.37
N ALA A 144 -2.35 -3.12 -9.75
CA ALA A 144 -2.02 -3.69 -8.46
C ALA A 144 -1.89 -5.20 -8.63
N THR A 145 -0.75 -5.75 -8.19
CA THR A 145 -0.54 -7.19 -8.09
C THR A 145 -0.48 -7.57 -6.62
N VAL A 146 -1.37 -8.44 -6.19
CA VAL A 146 -1.35 -9.03 -4.85
C VAL A 146 -0.80 -10.44 -4.97
N GLY A 147 0.39 -10.68 -4.42
CA GLY A 147 1.05 -11.98 -4.52
C GLY A 147 0.51 -13.05 -3.55
N GLY A 148 -0.25 -12.62 -2.53
CA GLY A 148 -0.93 -13.50 -1.57
C GLY A 148 -2.44 -13.39 -1.68
N ASP A 149 -3.13 -13.67 -0.58
CA ASP A 149 -4.58 -13.61 -0.52
C ASP A 149 -5.09 -12.16 -0.54
N LEU A 150 -6.17 -11.92 -1.29
CA LEU A 150 -6.92 -10.68 -1.27
C LEU A 150 -8.28 -10.92 -0.63
N THR A 151 -8.48 -10.34 0.55
CA THR A 151 -9.79 -10.31 1.21
C THR A 151 -10.43 -8.94 1.00
N VAL A 152 -11.63 -8.91 0.43
CA VAL A 152 -12.46 -7.70 0.31
C VAL A 152 -13.66 -7.86 1.22
N ASN A 153 -13.70 -7.12 2.33
CA ASN A 153 -14.84 -7.17 3.28
C ASN A 153 -16.07 -6.39 2.78
N GLY A 154 -15.86 -5.48 1.83
CA GLY A 154 -16.91 -4.69 1.19
C GLY A 154 -17.32 -5.24 -0.18
N ARG A 155 -18.00 -4.40 -0.96
CA ARG A 155 -18.30 -4.70 -2.36
C ARG A 155 -17.03 -4.65 -3.22
N ALA A 156 -16.89 -5.61 -4.14
CA ALA A 156 -15.90 -5.59 -5.19
C ALA A 156 -16.59 -5.35 -6.54
N ASP A 157 -16.36 -4.20 -7.17
CA ASP A 157 -16.84 -3.89 -8.51
C ASP A 157 -15.73 -4.20 -9.54
N VAL A 158 -15.92 -5.24 -10.35
CA VAL A 158 -14.99 -5.64 -11.41
C VAL A 158 -15.56 -5.19 -12.76
N LEU A 159 -15.03 -4.08 -13.29
CA LEU A 159 -15.51 -3.49 -14.55
C LEU A 159 -15.04 -4.27 -15.80
N GLY A 160 -13.96 -5.05 -15.66
CA GLY A 160 -13.42 -5.92 -16.71
C GLY A 160 -13.86 -7.38 -16.56
N GLY A 161 -13.10 -8.30 -17.16
CA GLY A 161 -13.34 -9.74 -16.97
C GLY A 161 -12.81 -10.24 -15.63
N LEU A 162 -13.57 -11.11 -14.96
CA LEU A 162 -13.10 -11.89 -13.81
C LEU A 162 -12.70 -13.29 -14.29
N ARG A 163 -11.44 -13.68 -14.03
CA ARG A 163 -10.95 -15.04 -14.25
C ARG A 163 -10.50 -15.62 -12.93
N SER A 164 -11.23 -16.62 -12.43
CA SER A 164 -10.78 -17.47 -11.33
C SER A 164 -10.19 -18.77 -11.89
N ALA A 165 -9.01 -19.15 -11.42
CA ALA A 165 -8.40 -20.44 -11.75
C ALA A 165 -8.87 -21.56 -10.81
N GLY A 166 -9.37 -21.19 -9.62
CA GLY A 166 -9.86 -22.11 -8.60
C GLY A 166 -11.38 -22.14 -8.53
N GLU A 167 -11.88 -22.73 -7.46
CA GLU A 167 -13.31 -22.72 -7.13
C GLU A 167 -13.82 -21.28 -6.97
N THR A 168 -15.05 -21.05 -7.39
CA THR A 168 -15.77 -19.79 -7.17
C THR A 168 -17.09 -20.12 -6.48
N VAL A 169 -17.26 -19.58 -5.27
CA VAL A 169 -18.50 -19.72 -4.51
C VAL A 169 -19.22 -18.38 -4.53
N ILE A 170 -20.50 -18.41 -4.90
CA ILE A 170 -21.39 -17.25 -4.84
C ILE A 170 -22.40 -17.54 -3.74
N GLY A 171 -22.37 -16.74 -2.68
CA GLY A 171 -23.19 -16.98 -1.48
C GLY A 171 -24.68 -16.65 -1.67
N ASP A 172 -24.97 -15.64 -2.51
CA ASP A 172 -26.31 -15.17 -2.82
C ASP A 172 -26.65 -15.47 -4.28
N ASP A 173 -27.20 -14.50 -5.02
CA ASP A 173 -27.65 -14.68 -6.39
C ASP A 173 -26.53 -14.51 -7.42
N LEU A 174 -26.52 -15.39 -8.43
CA LEU A 174 -25.77 -15.21 -9.67
C LEU A 174 -26.72 -14.70 -10.77
N THR A 175 -26.50 -13.47 -11.22
CA THR A 175 -27.13 -12.95 -12.44
C THR A 175 -26.12 -12.96 -13.58
N VAL A 176 -26.52 -13.48 -14.74
CA VAL A 176 -25.71 -13.49 -15.97
C VAL A 176 -26.54 -12.88 -17.09
N ASP A 177 -26.21 -11.67 -17.52
CA ASP A 177 -26.92 -10.98 -18.61
C ASP A 177 -26.59 -11.57 -19.99
N GLY A 178 -25.44 -12.24 -20.11
CA GLY A 178 -24.99 -12.94 -21.31
C GLY A 178 -25.27 -14.45 -21.29
N GLY A 179 -24.52 -15.20 -22.10
CA GLY A 179 -24.60 -16.67 -22.09
C GLY A 179 -23.87 -17.29 -20.89
N LEU A 180 -24.51 -18.24 -20.21
CA LEU A 180 -23.87 -19.09 -19.21
C LEU A 180 -23.46 -20.43 -19.84
N GLY A 181 -22.15 -20.67 -19.94
CA GLY A 181 -21.61 -21.95 -20.37
C GLY A 181 -21.12 -22.77 -19.18
N VAL A 182 -21.75 -23.90 -18.90
CA VAL A 182 -21.31 -24.85 -17.87
C VAL A 182 -20.72 -26.08 -18.55
N ARG A 183 -19.51 -26.47 -18.14
CA ARG A 183 -18.87 -27.71 -18.58
C ARG A 183 -18.93 -28.72 -17.45
N GLY A 184 -19.26 -29.97 -17.78
CA GLY A 184 -19.47 -31.02 -16.79
C GLY A 184 -20.89 -31.05 -16.26
N GLU A 185 -21.09 -31.76 -15.16
CA GLU A 185 -22.40 -31.94 -14.55
C GLU A 185 -22.87 -30.68 -13.83
N SER A 186 -24.18 -30.46 -13.80
CA SER A 186 -24.83 -29.37 -13.07
C SER A 186 -26.01 -29.91 -12.29
N ALA A 187 -26.13 -29.51 -11.03
CA ALA A 187 -27.25 -29.87 -10.18
C ALA A 187 -28.02 -28.60 -9.79
N PHE A 188 -29.35 -28.67 -9.91
CA PHE A 188 -30.26 -27.61 -9.49
C PHE A 188 -31.17 -28.17 -8.40
N SER A 189 -31.09 -27.63 -7.19
CA SER A 189 -31.97 -28.02 -6.08
C SER A 189 -33.37 -27.39 -6.18
N GLY A 190 -33.50 -26.32 -6.96
CA GLY A 190 -34.74 -25.62 -7.26
C GLY A 190 -35.31 -25.94 -8.65
N LYS A 191 -36.39 -25.25 -9.00
CA LYS A 191 -36.98 -25.36 -10.34
C LYS A 191 -36.05 -24.72 -11.37
N VAL A 192 -35.93 -25.37 -12.53
CA VAL A 192 -35.34 -24.77 -13.72
C VAL A 192 -36.48 -24.25 -14.59
N ASN A 193 -36.49 -22.93 -14.83
CA ASN A 193 -37.42 -22.30 -15.75
C ASN A 193 -36.67 -21.82 -16.99
N ALA A 194 -37.08 -22.30 -18.17
CA ALA A 194 -36.62 -21.81 -19.46
C ALA A 194 -37.79 -21.12 -20.15
N ASN A 195 -37.84 -19.78 -20.09
CA ASN A 195 -38.94 -19.00 -20.67
C ASN A 195 -38.98 -19.02 -22.20
N ALA A 196 -37.88 -19.44 -22.86
CA ALA A 196 -37.80 -19.63 -24.30
C ALA A 196 -37.79 -21.14 -24.60
N HIS A 197 -36.66 -21.66 -25.08
CA HIS A 197 -36.54 -23.06 -25.47
C HIS A 197 -35.70 -23.84 -24.45
N LEU A 198 -36.18 -25.04 -24.07
CA LEU A 198 -35.37 -26.07 -23.42
C LEU A 198 -35.03 -27.18 -24.41
N SER A 199 -33.76 -27.54 -24.39
CA SER A 199 -33.12 -28.32 -25.43
C SER A 199 -32.10 -29.24 -24.77
N VAL A 200 -32.45 -30.52 -24.60
CA VAL A 200 -31.61 -31.53 -23.95
C VAL A 200 -31.06 -32.45 -25.03
N ARG A 201 -29.73 -32.58 -25.09
CA ARG A 201 -29.02 -33.34 -26.13
C ARG A 201 -28.04 -34.35 -25.54
N ASN A 202 -27.72 -35.37 -26.32
CA ASN A 202 -26.55 -36.23 -26.12
C ASN A 202 -25.69 -36.21 -27.40
N GLY A 203 -24.55 -35.52 -27.35
CA GLY A 203 -23.75 -35.27 -28.55
C GLY A 203 -24.52 -34.44 -29.59
N SER A 204 -24.67 -34.98 -30.80
CA SER A 204 -25.49 -34.39 -31.88
C SER A 204 -26.99 -34.59 -31.69
N ASP A 205 -27.38 -35.57 -30.88
CA ASP A 205 -28.74 -36.10 -30.88
C ASP A 205 -29.62 -35.37 -29.87
N TRP A 206 -30.84 -35.05 -30.28
CA TRP A 206 -31.85 -34.49 -29.41
C TRP A 206 -32.49 -35.58 -28.53
N ILE A 207 -32.58 -35.33 -27.22
CA ILE A 207 -33.37 -36.12 -26.26
C ILE A 207 -34.74 -35.49 -26.09
N LEU A 208 -34.75 -34.20 -25.75
CA LEU A 208 -35.94 -33.37 -25.59
C LEU A 208 -35.70 -32.05 -26.32
N HIS A 209 -36.64 -31.69 -27.19
CA HIS A 209 -36.62 -30.40 -27.86
C HIS A 209 -38.00 -29.76 -27.73
N THR A 210 -38.01 -28.53 -27.24
CA THR A 210 -39.20 -27.67 -27.20
C THR A 210 -39.00 -26.58 -28.24
N ASP A 211 -39.73 -26.68 -29.33
CA ASP A 211 -39.69 -25.72 -30.44
C ASP A 211 -41.07 -25.65 -31.09
N ASP A 212 -41.44 -24.45 -31.56
CA ASP A 212 -42.72 -24.19 -32.24
C ASP A 212 -43.95 -24.81 -31.52
N ASP A 213 -44.07 -24.59 -30.21
CA ASP A 213 -45.14 -25.12 -29.34
C ASP A 213 -45.23 -26.67 -29.26
N LEU A 214 -44.27 -27.39 -29.82
CA LEU A 214 -44.20 -28.86 -29.80
C LEU A 214 -43.19 -29.35 -28.78
N ILE A 215 -43.54 -30.45 -28.10
CA ILE A 215 -42.62 -31.25 -27.32
C ILE A 215 -42.25 -32.48 -28.15
N SER A 216 -40.99 -32.59 -28.55
CA SER A 216 -40.45 -33.80 -29.22
C SER A 216 -39.51 -34.56 -28.28
N VAL A 217 -39.82 -35.84 -28.04
CA VAL A 217 -39.01 -36.75 -27.23
C VAL A 217 -38.57 -37.92 -28.11
N ASN A 218 -37.26 -38.07 -28.32
CA ASN A 218 -36.70 -39.10 -29.21
C ASN A 218 -36.57 -40.48 -28.54
N GLY A 219 -37.21 -40.67 -27.38
CA GLY A 219 -37.16 -41.87 -26.57
C GLY A 219 -38.48 -42.11 -25.81
N GLY A 220 -38.44 -42.93 -24.76
CA GLY A 220 -39.62 -43.17 -23.93
C GLY A 220 -39.98 -41.96 -23.06
N LEU A 221 -41.25 -41.56 -23.09
CA LEU A 221 -41.83 -40.65 -22.11
C LEU A 221 -42.46 -41.46 -20.97
N ARG A 222 -41.97 -41.28 -19.73
CA ARG A 222 -42.58 -41.86 -18.53
C ARG A 222 -43.23 -40.76 -17.71
N VAL A 223 -44.53 -40.89 -17.48
CA VAL A 223 -45.30 -40.04 -16.55
C VAL A 223 -45.69 -40.91 -15.37
N GLN A 224 -45.37 -40.48 -14.14
CA GLN A 224 -45.63 -41.27 -12.93
C GLN A 224 -47.04 -41.06 -12.38
N GLU A 225 -47.55 -39.83 -12.50
CA GLU A 225 -48.87 -39.44 -12.04
C GLU A 225 -49.82 -39.28 -13.23
N GLU A 226 -50.88 -38.49 -13.07
CA GLU A 226 -51.86 -38.25 -14.12
C GLU A 226 -51.26 -37.46 -15.30
N SER A 227 -51.76 -37.78 -16.51
CA SER A 227 -51.56 -36.97 -17.71
C SER A 227 -52.91 -36.52 -18.24
N LEU A 228 -53.03 -35.25 -18.60
CA LEU A 228 -54.25 -34.67 -19.15
C LEU A 228 -53.98 -34.17 -20.57
N PHE A 229 -54.73 -34.71 -21.51
CA PHE A 229 -54.72 -34.25 -22.91
C PHE A 229 -56.05 -33.56 -23.18
N LEU A 230 -56.02 -32.22 -23.29
CA LEU A 230 -57.22 -31.40 -23.52
C LEU A 230 -57.69 -31.41 -24.99
N GLY A 231 -56.88 -31.97 -25.89
CA GLY A 231 -57.15 -32.09 -27.32
C GLY A 231 -57.19 -33.54 -27.79
N LYS A 232 -57.14 -33.71 -29.12
CA LYS A 232 -57.07 -35.04 -29.74
C LYS A 232 -55.71 -35.69 -29.43
N VAL A 233 -55.73 -36.94 -29.01
CA VAL A 233 -54.54 -37.79 -28.89
C VAL A 233 -54.43 -38.65 -30.15
N ASN A 234 -53.33 -38.49 -30.89
CA ASN A 234 -53.01 -39.34 -32.04
C ASN A 234 -51.83 -40.25 -31.68
N ALA A 235 -52.08 -41.56 -31.52
CA ALA A 235 -51.07 -42.57 -31.23
C ALA A 235 -50.56 -43.30 -32.50
N ASN A 236 -50.91 -42.79 -33.68
CA ASN A 236 -50.70 -43.45 -34.97
C ASN A 236 -51.15 -44.93 -34.90
N GLY A 237 -50.27 -45.88 -35.24
CA GLY A 237 -50.64 -47.29 -35.36
C GLY A 237 -50.57 -48.14 -34.08
N ARG A 238 -50.08 -47.61 -32.94
CA ARG A 238 -49.82 -48.42 -31.74
C ARG A 238 -50.23 -47.69 -30.47
N LEU A 239 -51.36 -48.08 -29.90
CA LEU A 239 -51.79 -47.68 -28.56
C LEU A 239 -52.01 -48.93 -27.72
N SER A 240 -51.40 -48.98 -26.53
CA SER A 240 -51.74 -49.99 -25.54
C SER A 240 -51.93 -49.35 -24.17
N VAL A 241 -53.12 -49.54 -23.61
CA VAL A 241 -53.46 -49.16 -22.24
C VAL A 241 -53.49 -50.42 -21.42
N ARG A 242 -52.80 -50.44 -20.28
CA ARG A 242 -52.57 -51.65 -19.48
C ARG A 242 -52.73 -51.37 -17.99
N ASN A 243 -53.07 -52.41 -17.25
CA ASN A 243 -52.96 -52.44 -15.80
C ASN A 243 -52.02 -53.59 -15.42
N GLY A 244 -50.80 -53.27 -14.95
CA GLY A 244 -49.75 -54.27 -14.76
C GLY A 244 -49.43 -55.01 -16.06
N THR A 245 -49.65 -56.33 -16.06
CA THR A 245 -49.46 -57.20 -17.23
C THR A 245 -50.74 -57.54 -17.98
N ASP A 246 -51.85 -56.85 -17.72
CA ASP A 246 -53.13 -57.09 -18.42
C ASP A 246 -53.46 -55.91 -19.33
N TRP A 247 -53.95 -56.19 -20.55
CA TRP A 247 -54.27 -55.14 -21.52
C TRP A 247 -55.71 -54.69 -21.30
N LEU A 248 -55.93 -53.39 -21.20
CA LEU A 248 -57.28 -52.79 -21.19
C LEU A 248 -57.70 -52.40 -22.61
N VAL A 249 -56.79 -51.76 -23.34
CA VAL A 249 -56.94 -51.41 -24.76
C VAL A 249 -55.67 -51.79 -25.49
N HIS A 250 -55.79 -52.39 -26.66
CA HIS A 250 -54.64 -52.77 -27.46
C HIS A 250 -54.97 -52.62 -28.94
N VAL A 251 -54.16 -51.84 -29.65
CA VAL A 251 -54.23 -51.67 -31.10
C VAL A 251 -53.07 -52.42 -31.73
N ASN A 252 -53.37 -53.40 -32.58
CA ASN A 252 -52.39 -54.17 -33.34
C ASN A 252 -52.73 -54.13 -34.82
N ASP A 253 -51.96 -53.31 -35.55
CA ASP A 253 -51.85 -53.13 -37.00
C ASP A 253 -53.16 -52.96 -37.80
N ASP A 254 -54.28 -53.60 -37.44
CA ASP A 254 -55.63 -53.43 -38.00
C ASP A 254 -56.79 -53.71 -36.99
N GLN A 255 -56.50 -54.15 -35.76
CA GLN A 255 -57.54 -54.52 -34.79
C GLN A 255 -57.42 -53.74 -33.48
N VAL A 256 -58.57 -53.33 -32.94
CA VAL A 256 -58.70 -52.76 -31.60
C VAL A 256 -59.34 -53.81 -30.69
N ALA A 257 -58.56 -54.32 -29.74
CA ALA A 257 -59.04 -55.21 -28.69
C ALA A 257 -59.26 -54.43 -27.39
N ILE A 258 -60.42 -54.61 -26.76
CA ILE A 258 -60.79 -53.97 -25.49
C ILE A 258 -61.19 -55.07 -24.51
N GLN A 259 -60.52 -55.11 -23.36
CA GLN A 259 -60.85 -56.05 -22.29
C GLN A 259 -61.88 -55.40 -21.36
N GLY A 260 -63.15 -55.74 -21.56
CA GLY A 260 -64.28 -55.23 -20.80
C GLY A 260 -65.39 -54.66 -21.70
N SER A 261 -66.20 -53.76 -21.16
CA SER A 261 -67.27 -53.12 -21.93
C SER A 261 -66.77 -51.87 -22.65
N LEU A 262 -66.89 -51.84 -23.98
CA LEU A 262 -66.78 -50.61 -24.75
C LEU A 262 -68.11 -49.85 -24.67
N ARG A 263 -68.08 -48.59 -24.24
CA ARG A 263 -69.22 -47.67 -24.34
C ARG A 263 -68.92 -46.62 -25.39
N VAL A 264 -69.69 -46.62 -26.48
CA VAL A 264 -69.61 -45.61 -27.54
C VAL A 264 -70.72 -44.61 -27.33
N HIS A 265 -70.37 -43.32 -27.23
CA HIS A 265 -71.35 -42.23 -27.29
C HIS A 265 -71.34 -41.66 -28.70
N GLY A 266 -72.31 -42.10 -29.52
CA GLY A 266 -72.40 -41.75 -30.94
C GLY A 266 -72.73 -42.96 -31.81
N ALA A 267 -72.62 -42.80 -33.12
CA ALA A 267 -72.87 -43.85 -34.09
C ALA A 267 -71.59 -44.62 -34.44
N PHE A 268 -71.67 -45.95 -34.44
CA PHE A 268 -70.63 -46.83 -34.96
C PHE A 268 -70.91 -47.08 -36.44
N HIS A 269 -69.98 -46.69 -37.30
CA HIS A 269 -70.04 -46.94 -38.74
C HIS A 269 -68.90 -47.90 -39.08
N SER A 270 -69.24 -49.01 -39.71
CA SER A 270 -68.26 -49.92 -40.31
C SER A 270 -68.15 -49.59 -41.79
N ASP A 271 -66.97 -49.20 -42.23
CA ASP A 271 -66.67 -49.12 -43.66
C ASP A 271 -66.36 -50.54 -44.16
N SER A 272 -67.02 -50.97 -45.23
CA SER A 272 -66.86 -52.28 -45.88
C SER A 272 -65.92 -52.22 -47.06
#